data_AF-A0A1Y3MRW5-F1
#
_entry.id   AF-A0A1Y3MRW5-F1
#
_cell.length_a   1.000
_cell.length_b   1.000
_cell.length_c   1.000
_cell.angle_alpha   90.00
_cell.angle_beta   90.00
_cell.angle_gamma   90.00
#
_symmetry.space_group_name_H-M   'P 1'
#
loop_
_entity.id
_entity.type
_entity.pdbx_description
1 polymer ?
#
loop_
_entity_poly.entity_id
_entity_poly.type
_entity_poly.pdbx_seq_one_letter_code
_entity_poly.pdbx_strand_id
1 'polypeptide(L)' 'EKFLIGFTCKKCNNRSYKLISKKSYYEGVVIIRCDKCKNLHLIADHLGWY' A
#
# COMPACT_ATOMS: atom_id res chain seq x y z
N GLU A 1 7.57 -6.99 -13.07
CA GLU A 1 7.76 -7.80 -11.85
C GLU A 1 6.79 -7.34 -10.75
N LYS A 2 6.41 -8.22 -9.82
CA LYS A 2 5.47 -7.93 -8.73
C LYS A 2 6.14 -8.20 -7.38
N PHE A 3 5.84 -7.39 -6.37
CA PHE A 3 6.25 -7.61 -4.98
C PHE A 3 5.07 -8.01 -4.11
N LEU A 4 5.32 -8.83 -3.09
CA LEU A 4 4.39 -9.06 -2.00
C LEU A 4 4.74 -8.10 -0.86
N ILE A 5 3.80 -7.25 -0.47
CA ILE A 5 3.96 -6.37 0.68
C ILE A 5 3.04 -6.82 1.80
N GLY A 6 3.59 -6.95 3.01
CA GLY A 6 2.83 -7.10 4.24
C GLY A 6 2.74 -5.76 4.93
N PHE A 7 1.53 -5.23 5.13
CA PHE A 7 1.33 -3.99 5.85
C PHE A 7 0.37 -4.22 7.03
N THR A 8 0.61 -3.50 8.13
CA THR A 8 -0.25 -3.51 9.31
C THR A 8 -0.96 -2.17 9.40
N CYS A 9 -2.28 -2.18 9.34
CA CYS A 9 -3.09 -0.98 9.46
C CYS A 9 -3.05 -0.45 10.90
N LYS A 10 -2.50 0.76 11.11
CA LYS A 10 -2.44 1.41 12.43
C LYS A 10 -3.82 1.73 13.04
N LYS A 11 -4.87 1.89 12.22
CA LYS A 11 -6.23 2.18 12.71
C LYS A 11 -6.94 0.96 13.31
N CYS A 12 -6.75 -0.23 12.74
CA CYS A 12 -7.52 -1.42 13.14
C CYS A 12 -6.66 -2.64 13.50
N ASN A 13 -5.33 -2.44 13.56
CA ASN A 13 -4.28 -3.44 13.79
C ASN A 13 -4.38 -4.70 12.92
N ASN A 14 -5.09 -4.62 11.79
CA ASN A 14 -5.18 -5.71 10.85
C ASN A 14 -3.92 -5.78 9.99
N ARG A 15 -3.27 -6.93 9.97
CA ARG A 15 -2.18 -7.22 9.03
C ARG A 15 -2.77 -7.80 7.75
N SER A 16 -2.40 -7.21 6.62
CA SER A 16 -2.86 -7.63 5.29
C SER A 16 -1.66 -7.76 4.37
N TYR A 17 -1.75 -8.69 3.42
CA TYR A 17 -0.77 -8.89 2.37
C TYR A 17 -1.39 -8.54 1.03
N LYS A 18 -0.68 -7.76 0.21
CA LYS A 18 -1.13 -7.39 -1.13
C LYS A 18 0.02 -7.55 -2.12
N LEU A 19 -0.33 -7.88 -3.36
CA LEU A 19 0.62 -7.88 -4.47
C LEU A 19 0.62 -6.50 -5.11
N ILE A 20 1.80 -5.92 -5.27
CA ILE A 20 1.99 -4.60 -5.89
C ILE A 20 2.97 -4.72 -7.06
N SER A 21 2.89 -3.77 -7.98
CA SER A 21 3.86 -3.64 -9.07
C SER A 21 5.17 -3.07 -8.53
N LYS A 22 6.31 -3.69 -8.88
CA LYS A 22 7.64 -3.17 -8.56
C LYS A 22 7.84 -1.76 -9.12
N LYS A 23 7.36 -1.51 -10.34
CA LYS A 23 7.45 -0.20 -10.99
C LYS A 23 6.69 0.87 -10.20
N SER A 24 5.45 0.57 -9.80
CA SER A 24 4.63 1.53 -9.03
C SER A 24 5.22 1.85 -7.67
N TYR A 25 5.93 0.90 -7.06
CA TYR A 25 6.60 1.11 -5.78
C TYR A 25 7.79 2.07 -5.87
N TYR A 26 8.58 2.05 -6.97
CA TYR A 26 9.78 2.88 -7.11
C TYR A 26 9.57 4.18 -7.90
N GLU A 27 8.67 4.17 -8.88
CA GLU A 27 8.50 5.26 -9.85
C GLU A 27 7.08 5.87 -9.81
N GLY A 28 6.22 5.43 -8.90
CA GLY A 28 4.82 5.84 -8.89
C GLY A 28 4.25 6.03 -7.49
N VAL A 29 2.93 5.87 -7.41
CA VAL A 29 2.17 5.97 -6.16
C VAL A 29 1.52 4.62 -5.87
N VAL A 30 1.60 4.16 -4.62
CA VAL A 30 0.98 2.93 -4.14
C VAL A 30 0.06 3.28 -2.98
N ILE A 31 -1.24 3.08 -3.19
CA ILE A 31 -2.27 3.22 -2.17
C ILE A 31 -2.93 1.86 -1.97
N ILE A 32 -2.99 1.41 -0.73
CA ILE A 32 -3.62 0.14 -0.36
C ILE A 32 -4.87 0.40 0.46
N ARG A 33 -5.96 -0.26 0.10
CA ARG A 33 -7.18 -0.27 0.90
C ARG A 33 -7.10 -1.37 1.95
N CYS A 34 -7.32 -1.02 3.22
CA CYS A 34 -7.42 -2.02 4.29
C CYS A 34 -8.75 -2.76 4.19
N ASP A 35 -8.71 -4.10 4.20
CA ASP A 35 -9.91 -4.94 4.07
C ASP A 35 -10.86 -4.79 5.28
N LYS A 36 -10.34 -4.46 6.47
CA LYS A 36 -11.12 -4.35 7.71
C LYS A 36 -11.75 -2.97 7.89
N CYS A 37 -10.95 -1.91 7.87
CA CYS A 37 -11.45 -0.55 8.14
C CYS A 37 -11.78 0.25 6.87
N LYS A 38 -11.58 -0.34 5.68
CA LYS A 38 -11.81 0.26 4.34
C LYS A 38 -11.08 1.57 4.07
N ASN A 39 -10.24 2.03 4.99
CA ASN A 39 -9.38 3.21 4.84
C ASN A 39 -8.31 2.95 3.79
N LEU A 40 -7.93 4.03 3.11
CA LEU A 40 -6.81 4.06 2.18
C LEU A 40 -5.53 4.38 2.95
N HIS A 41 -4.48 3.61 2.67
CA HIS A 41 -3.16 3.75 3.26
C HIS A 41 -2.16 4.01 2.15
N LEU A 42 -1.50 5.16 2.21
CA LEU A 42 -0.39 5.48 1.32
C LEU A 42 0.84 4.69 1.74
N ILE A 43 1.49 4.03 0.78
CA ILE A 43 2.68 3.19 1.00
C ILE A 43 3.92 3.80 0.35
N ALA A 44 3.78 4.27 -0.88
CA ALA A 44 4.84 4.94 -1.63
C ALA A 44 4.21 6.09 -2.41
N ASP A 45 4.88 7.24 -2.41
CA ASP A 45 4.57 8.37 -3.28
C ASP A 45 5.89 8.99 -3.77
N HIS A 46 6.26 8.64 -5.01
CA HIS A 46 7.41 9.20 -5.68
C HIS A 46 7.06 10.33 -6.66
N LEU A 47 5.77 10.66 -6.80
CA LEU A 47 5.27 11.69 -7.72
C LEU A 47 4.81 12.97 -6.99
N GLY A 48 4.74 12.93 -5.65
CA GLY A 48 4.33 14.08 -4.82
C GLY A 48 2.86 14.44 -5.00
N TRP A 49 2.01 13.44 -5.19
CA TRP A 49 0.57 13.65 -5.36
C TRP A 49 -0.19 13.77 -4.03
N TYR A 50 0.41 13.35 -2.91
CA TYR A 50 -0.21 13.31 -1.57
C TYR A 50 0.52 14.10 -0.50
#